data_AF-A0A644XJT6-F1
#
_entry.id   AF-A0A644XJT6-F1
#
_cell.length_a   1.000
_cell.length_b   1.000
_cell.length_c   1.000
_cell.angle_alpha   90.00
_cell.angle_beta   90.00
_cell.angle_gamma   90.00
#
_symmetry.space_group_name_H-M   'P 1'
#
loop_
_entity.id
_entity.type
_entity.pdbx_description
1 polymer ?
#
loop_
_entity_poly.entity_id
_entity_poly.type
_entity_poly.pdbx_seq_one_letter_code
_entity_poly.pdbx_strand_id
1 'polypeptide(L)'
;MYTKIFNTSIVIFDGKTDELIGTATFKLTDESEKALLNLLNYNIQPSSLTLLEVDLYNPSPNYTPPIPYSPYARKGTIYALFTDAYTGNLVPVEIQLNYNARARGNTTGNLYHFESVEFGDIAITSVKIIY
;
A
#
# COMPACT_ATOMS: atom_id res chain seq x y z
N MET A 1 1.59 -18.73 -10.81
CA MET A 1 2.16 -18.43 -9.49
C MET A 1 3.02 -17.20 -9.66
N TYR A 2 3.00 -16.28 -8.71
CA TYR A 2 3.79 -15.06 -8.72
C TYR A 2 4.97 -15.15 -7.77
N THR A 3 6.11 -14.53 -8.12
CA THR A 3 7.37 -14.70 -7.38
C THR A 3 7.98 -13.40 -6.88
N LYS A 4 7.68 -12.26 -7.51
CA LYS A 4 8.24 -10.93 -7.16
C LYS A 4 7.25 -9.82 -7.48
N ILE A 5 7.41 -8.67 -6.81
CA ILE A 5 6.57 -7.49 -6.95
C ILE A 5 7.43 -6.27 -7.28
N PHE A 6 6.99 -5.46 -8.25
CA PHE A 6 7.66 -4.24 -8.69
C PHE A 6 6.67 -3.08 -8.85
N ASN A 7 7.20 -1.86 -8.96
CA ASN A 7 6.46 -0.62 -9.27
C ASN A 7 5.23 -0.42 -8.37
N THR A 8 5.45 -0.54 -7.07
CA THR A 8 4.42 -0.46 -6.03
C THR A 8 3.98 0.98 -5.80
N SER A 9 2.67 1.21 -5.94
CA SER A 9 2.03 2.47 -5.60
C SER A 9 0.66 2.24 -4.97
N ILE A 10 0.13 3.25 -4.29
CA ILE A 10 -1.18 3.19 -3.64
C ILE A 10 -1.91 4.52 -3.77
N VAL A 11 -3.18 4.48 -4.18
CA VAL A 11 -4.11 5.61 -4.06
C VAL A 11 -4.81 5.50 -2.71
N ILE A 12 -4.79 6.58 -1.92
CA ILE A 12 -5.22 6.58 -0.52
C ILE A 12 -6.42 7.52 -0.34
N PHE A 13 -7.44 7.02 0.34
CA PHE A 13 -8.64 7.75 0.74
C PHE A 13 -8.80 7.70 2.27
N ASP A 14 -9.45 8.71 2.82
CA ASP A 14 -9.90 8.66 4.21
C ASP A 14 -10.98 7.58 4.38
N GLY A 15 -10.81 6.70 5.38
CA GLY A 15 -11.71 5.57 5.58
C GLY A 15 -13.09 5.94 6.13
N LYS A 16 -13.31 7.19 6.53
CA LYS A 16 -14.60 7.69 7.05
C LYS A 16 -15.31 8.61 6.06
N THR A 17 -14.57 9.50 5.41
CA THR A 17 -15.16 10.52 4.51
C THR A 17 -15.10 10.13 3.04
N ASP A 18 -14.37 9.06 2.67
CA ASP A 18 -14.04 8.69 1.29
C ASP A 18 -13.32 9.82 0.51
N GLU A 19 -12.80 10.84 1.20
CA GLU A 19 -12.04 11.92 0.56
C GLU A 19 -10.66 11.44 0.14
N LEU A 20 -10.23 11.82 -1.06
CA LEU A 20 -8.89 11.53 -1.55
C LEU A 20 -7.85 12.21 -0.65
N ILE A 21 -6.81 11.46 -0.30
CA ILE A 21 -5.63 11.95 0.43
C ILE A 21 -4.49 12.22 -0.53
N GLY A 22 -4.26 11.29 -1.46
CA GLY A 22 -3.22 11.38 -2.47
C GLY A 22 -2.81 10.02 -2.98
N THR A 23 -1.70 9.97 -3.71
CA THR A 23 -1.09 8.73 -4.19
C THR A 23 0.31 8.61 -3.63
N ALA A 24 0.78 7.41 -3.33
CA ALA A 24 2.15 7.22 -2.84
C ALA A 24 2.87 6.10 -3.59
N THR A 25 4.17 6.25 -3.79
CA THR A 25 5.07 5.13 -4.11
C THR A 25 5.69 4.61 -2.82
N PHE A 26 6.05 3.33 -2.80
CA PHE A 26 6.68 2.73 -1.63
C PHE A 26 7.49 1.50 -2.02
N LYS A 27 8.30 0.99 -1.09
CA LYS A 27 8.94 -0.32 -1.15
C LYS A 27 8.30 -1.26 -0.14
N LEU A 28 8.30 -2.56 -0.44
CA LEU A 28 7.85 -3.60 0.48
C LEU A 28 9.05 -4.14 1.26
N THR A 29 8.85 -4.50 2.52
CA THR A 29 9.76 -5.43 3.20
C THR A 29 9.61 -6.84 2.62
N ASP A 30 10.60 -7.71 2.85
CA ASP A 30 10.54 -9.12 2.41
C ASP A 30 9.29 -9.83 2.96
N GLU A 31 8.92 -9.56 4.21
CA GLU A 31 7.71 -10.14 4.83
C GLU A 31 6.44 -9.63 4.17
N SER A 32 6.40 -8.33 3.82
CA SER A 32 5.23 -7.69 3.22
C SER A 32 5.05 -8.11 1.76
N GLU A 33 6.16 -8.23 1.01
CA GLU A 33 6.15 -8.80 -0.33
C GLU A 33 5.64 -10.24 -0.29
N LYS A 34 6.18 -11.07 0.60
CA LYS A 34 5.72 -12.45 0.79
C LYS A 34 4.24 -12.52 1.14
N ALA A 35 3.74 -11.62 1.97
CA ALA A 35 2.33 -11.58 2.35
C ALA A 35 1.41 -11.26 1.16
N LEU A 36 1.79 -10.30 0.31
CA LEU A 36 1.06 -10.00 -0.93
C LEU A 36 1.17 -11.11 -1.98
N LEU A 37 2.32 -11.77 -2.08
CA LEU A 37 2.47 -12.96 -2.94
C LEU A 37 1.57 -14.10 -2.45
N ASN A 38 1.46 -14.31 -1.14
CA ASN A 38 0.56 -15.32 -0.56
C ASN A 38 -0.91 -14.99 -0.80
N LEU A 39 -1.28 -13.70 -0.76
CA LEU A 39 -2.62 -13.26 -1.15
C LEU A 39 -2.94 -13.68 -2.58
N LEU A 40 -2.08 -13.38 -3.56
CA LEU A 40 -2.38 -13.70 -4.95
C LEU A 40 -2.26 -15.19 -5.28
N ASN A 41 -1.29 -15.90 -4.69
CA ASN A 41 -1.05 -17.30 -5.01
C ASN A 41 -1.98 -18.26 -4.29
N TYR A 42 -2.39 -17.90 -3.07
CA TYR A 42 -3.06 -18.84 -2.14
C TYR A 42 -4.31 -18.23 -1.48
N ASN A 43 -4.70 -17.00 -1.85
CA ASN A 43 -5.81 -16.27 -1.24
C ASN A 43 -5.69 -16.13 0.29
N ILE A 44 -4.45 -16.04 0.79
CA ILE A 44 -4.17 -15.84 2.22
C ILE A 44 -4.10 -14.33 2.49
N GLN A 45 -5.06 -13.83 3.25
CA GLN A 45 -5.15 -12.42 3.56
C GLN A 45 -4.02 -11.96 4.50
N PRO A 46 -3.28 -10.88 4.18
CA PRO A 46 -2.29 -10.32 5.08
C PRO A 46 -2.98 -9.70 6.31
N SER A 47 -2.49 -9.99 7.51
CA SER A 47 -2.94 -9.31 8.74
C SER A 47 -2.30 -7.93 8.90
N SER A 48 -1.12 -7.74 8.31
CA SER A 48 -0.34 -6.51 8.37
C SER A 48 0.58 -6.39 7.16
N LEU A 49 0.95 -5.15 6.81
CA LEU A 49 1.98 -4.83 5.82
C LEU A 49 2.85 -3.70 6.36
N THR A 50 4.13 -3.74 6.04
CA THR A 50 5.08 -2.66 6.32
C THR A 50 5.58 -2.10 5.01
N LEU A 51 5.30 -0.82 4.78
CA LEU A 51 5.77 -0.07 3.63
C LEU A 51 6.99 0.75 4.06
N LEU A 52 8.00 0.82 3.20
CA LEU A 52 9.22 1.59 3.41
C LEU A 52 9.32 2.69 2.35
N GLU A 53 10.02 3.78 2.68
CA GLU A 53 10.31 4.87 1.75
C GLU A 53 9.04 5.35 1.04
N VAL A 54 8.02 5.71 1.83
CA VAL A 54 6.71 6.08 1.33
C VAL A 54 6.72 7.54 0.93
N ASP A 55 6.66 7.79 -0.38
CA ASP A 55 6.65 9.13 -0.95
C ASP A 55 5.25 9.46 -1.49
N LEU A 56 4.57 10.39 -0.82
CA LEU A 56 3.26 10.91 -1.22
C LEU A 56 3.44 11.94 -2.35
N TYR A 57 2.72 11.74 -3.44
CA TYR A 57 2.60 12.66 -4.57
C TYR A 57 1.13 12.90 -4.90
N ASN A 58 0.87 14.02 -5.59
CA ASN A 58 -0.50 14.50 -5.85
C ASN A 58 -1.38 14.53 -4.58
N PRO A 59 -0.93 15.17 -3.47
CA PRO A 59 -1.75 15.27 -2.28
C PRO A 59 -3.02 16.07 -2.58
N SER A 60 -4.09 15.72 -1.88
CA SER A 60 -5.31 16.51 -1.87
C SER A 60 -5.02 17.94 -1.37
N PRO A 61 -5.74 18.98 -1.85
CA PRO A 61 -5.60 20.34 -1.35
C PRO A 61 -5.82 20.48 0.16
N ASN A 62 -6.57 19.55 0.76
CA ASN A 62 -6.88 19.52 2.19
C ASN A 62 -5.99 18.51 2.96
N TYR A 63 -4.92 18.00 2.34
CA TYR A 63 -4.03 17.04 2.98
C TYR A 63 -3.39 17.65 4.23
N THR A 64 -3.58 16.95 5.35
CA THR A 64 -2.88 17.22 6.60
C THR A 64 -1.99 16.02 6.90
N PRO A 65 -0.66 16.21 7.07
CA PRO A 65 0.23 15.14 7.45
C PRO A 65 -0.26 14.40 8.71
N PRO A 66 -0.23 13.06 8.71
CA PRO A 66 -0.63 12.29 9.88
C PRO A 66 0.31 12.57 11.05
N ILE A 67 -0.25 12.58 12.26
CA ILE A 67 0.53 12.61 13.48
C ILE A 67 1.25 11.25 13.60
N PRO A 68 2.58 11.23 13.81
CA PRO A 68 3.33 9.99 13.98
C PRO A 68 2.69 9.09 15.05
N TYR A 69 2.70 7.78 14.79
CA TYR A 69 2.20 6.73 15.70
C TYR A 69 0.69 6.76 16.00
N SER A 70 -0.08 7.72 15.48
CA SER A 70 -1.54 7.70 15.57
C SER A 70 -2.13 6.80 14.47
N PRO A 71 -3.07 5.90 14.78
CA PRO A 71 -3.75 5.11 13.76
C PRO A 71 -4.80 5.94 13.02
N TYR A 72 -4.78 5.85 11.69
CA TYR A 72 -5.79 6.45 10.81
C TYR A 72 -6.46 5.36 9.99
N ALA A 73 -7.80 5.32 10.01
CA ALA A 73 -8.57 4.44 9.14
C ALA A 73 -8.47 4.95 7.69
N ARG A 74 -8.06 4.07 6.78
CA ARG A 74 -7.84 4.38 5.36
C ARG A 74 -8.50 3.33 4.48
N LYS A 75 -8.82 3.77 3.28
CA LYS A 75 -9.14 2.92 2.15
C LYS A 75 -8.08 3.14 1.09
N GLY A 76 -7.62 2.07 0.47
CA GLY A 76 -6.53 2.13 -0.48
C GLY A 76 -6.75 1.24 -1.67
N THR A 77 -6.10 1.60 -2.77
CA THR A 77 -5.96 0.75 -3.94
C THR A 77 -4.49 0.67 -4.28
N ILE A 78 -3.88 -0.49 -4.03
CA ILE A 78 -2.49 -0.79 -4.37
C ILE A 78 -2.43 -1.21 -5.84
N TYR A 79 -1.50 -0.63 -6.57
CA TYR A 79 -1.11 -1.02 -7.92
C TYR A 79 0.32 -1.53 -7.90
N ALA A 80 0.55 -2.71 -8.47
CA ALA A 80 1.88 -3.29 -8.57
C ALA A 80 2.00 -4.27 -9.75
N LEU A 81 3.24 -4.56 -10.17
CA LEU A 81 3.57 -5.54 -11.19
C LEU A 81 4.07 -6.83 -10.55
N PHE A 82 3.39 -7.94 -10.80
CA PHE A 82 3.75 -9.25 -10.28
C PHE A 82 4.41 -10.11 -11.37
N THR A 83 5.56 -10.71 -11.08
CA THR A 83 6.24 -11.60 -12.03
C THR A 83 5.59 -12.99 -12.02
N ASP A 84 5.03 -13.42 -13.15
CA ASP A 84 4.56 -14.79 -13.32
C ASP A 84 5.74 -15.77 -13.40
N ALA A 85 5.70 -16.83 -12.60
CA ALA A 85 6.80 -17.78 -12.42
C ALA A 85 7.13 -18.59 -13.67
N TYR A 86 6.15 -18.79 -14.57
CA TYR A 86 6.29 -19.70 -15.71
C TYR A 86 6.73 -18.95 -16.97
N THR A 87 6.22 -17.74 -17.14
CA THR A 87 6.47 -16.90 -18.32
C THR A 87 7.51 -15.81 -18.08
N GLY A 88 7.75 -15.43 -16.82
CA GLY A 88 8.56 -14.25 -16.47
C GLY A 88 7.86 -12.92 -16.76
N ASN A 89 6.62 -12.94 -17.27
CA ASN A 89 5.89 -11.73 -17.62
C ASN A 89 5.51 -10.94 -16.36
N LEU A 90 5.53 -9.62 -16.50
CA LEU A 90 5.00 -8.70 -15.48
C LEU A 90 3.51 -8.55 -15.67
N VAL A 91 2.74 -8.98 -14.68
CA VAL A 91 1.28 -8.92 -14.63
C VAL A 91 0.86 -7.79 -13.71
N PRO A 92 0.25 -6.70 -14.22
CA PRO A 92 -0.24 -5.63 -13.37
C PRO A 92 -1.48 -6.08 -12.58
N VAL A 93 -1.49 -5.77 -11.29
CA VAL A 93 -2.55 -6.15 -10.36
C VAL A 93 -3.00 -4.94 -9.56
N GLU A 94 -4.31 -4.83 -9.39
CA GLU A 94 -5.00 -3.90 -8.51
C GLU A 94 -5.49 -4.65 -7.26
N ILE A 95 -5.15 -4.15 -6.07
CA ILE A 95 -5.60 -4.69 -4.79
C ILE A 95 -6.30 -3.58 -4.01
N GLN A 96 -7.59 -3.73 -3.76
CA GLN A 96 -8.39 -2.81 -2.96
C GLN A 96 -8.48 -3.30 -1.53
N LEU A 97 -8.30 -2.40 -0.57
CA LEU A 97 -8.22 -2.73 0.85
C LEU A 97 -8.71 -1.59 1.75
N ASN A 98 -9.25 -1.97 2.91
CA ASN A 98 -9.42 -1.09 4.05
C ASN A 98 -8.38 -1.47 5.11
N TYR A 99 -7.82 -0.50 5.84
CA TYR A 99 -6.76 -0.73 6.79
C TYR A 99 -6.61 0.44 7.77
N ASN A 100 -5.94 0.17 8.89
CA ASN A 100 -5.44 1.20 9.79
C ASN A 100 -3.98 1.49 9.47
N ALA A 101 -3.67 2.74 9.13
CA ALA A 101 -2.32 3.20 8.82
C ALA A 101 -1.68 3.87 10.04
N ARG A 102 -0.41 3.54 10.32
CA ARG A 102 0.44 4.23 11.28
C ARG A 102 1.74 4.62 10.62
N ALA A 103 1.95 5.90 10.42
CA ALA A 103 3.19 6.41 9.85
C ALA A 103 4.27 6.58 10.93
N ARG A 104 5.50 6.21 10.59
CA ARG A 104 6.72 6.53 11.35
C ARG A 104 7.67 7.26 10.41
N GLY A 105 8.15 8.43 10.84
CA GLY A 105 9.10 9.19 10.07
C GLY A 105 9.26 10.61 10.60
N ASN A 106 10.29 11.27 10.10
CA ASN A 106 10.61 12.63 10.49
C ASN A 106 9.68 13.66 9.82
N THR A 107 8.55 13.95 10.48
CA THR A 107 7.60 15.00 10.04
C THR A 107 8.12 16.42 10.20
N THR A 108 9.36 16.64 10.67
CA THR A 108 9.96 17.99 10.74
C THR A 108 10.74 18.38 9.47
N GLY A 109 10.97 17.43 8.56
CA GLY A 109 11.61 17.66 7.26
C GLY A 109 10.60 17.67 6.11
N ASN A 110 10.54 16.56 5.37
CA ASN A 110 9.64 16.40 4.23
C ASN A 110 8.29 15.83 4.68
N LEU A 111 7.25 16.66 4.68
CA LEU A 111 5.88 16.29 5.08
C LEU A 111 5.20 15.27 4.16
N TYR A 112 5.83 14.93 3.04
CA TYR A 112 5.35 14.00 2.03
C TYR A 112 6.17 12.70 1.99
N HIS A 113 7.19 12.57 2.84
CA HIS A 113 8.02 11.37 2.91
C HIS A 113 7.91 10.71 4.29
N PHE A 114 7.74 9.39 4.31
CA PHE A 114 7.71 8.59 5.52
C PHE A 114 8.70 7.42 5.39
N GLU A 115 9.61 7.30 6.34
CA GLU A 115 10.59 6.21 6.38
C GLU A 115 9.88 4.85 6.42
N SER A 116 8.79 4.74 7.19
CA SER A 116 7.93 3.57 7.18
C SER A 116 6.48 3.88 7.49
N VAL A 117 5.57 3.06 6.95
CA VAL A 117 4.15 3.08 7.27
C VAL A 117 3.68 1.66 7.51
N GLU A 118 3.10 1.44 8.70
CA GLU A 118 2.53 0.15 9.09
C GLU A 118 1.04 0.13 8.77
N PHE A 119 0.59 -0.90 8.05
CA PHE A 119 -0.81 -1.22 7.84
C PHE A 119 -1.19 -2.36 8.77
N GLY A 120 -2.27 -2.16 9.54
CA GLY A 120 -2.91 -3.19 10.35
C GLY A 120 -4.40 -3.28 10.06
N ASP A 121 -5.06 -4.28 10.66
CA ASP A 121 -6.50 -4.51 10.50
C ASP A 121 -6.95 -4.54 9.03
N ILE A 122 -6.13 -5.18 8.18
CA ILE A 122 -6.31 -5.14 6.73
C ILE A 122 -7.51 -6.00 6.33
N ALA A 123 -8.46 -5.39 5.65
CA ALA A 123 -9.59 -6.02 4.99
C ALA A 123 -9.45 -5.89 3.46
N ILE A 124 -9.11 -6.99 2.76
CA ILE A 124 -9.05 -7.00 1.29
C ILE A 124 -10.47 -7.02 0.74
N THR A 125 -10.82 -6.03 -0.08
CA THR A 125 -12.15 -5.91 -0.68
C THR A 125 -12.19 -6.45 -2.10
N SER A 126 -11.08 -6.38 -2.84
CA SER A 126 -11.00 -6.87 -4.22
C SER A 126 -9.54 -7.08 -4.65
N VAL A 127 -9.31 -8.06 -5.53
CA VAL A 127 -8.05 -8.27 -6.25
C VAL A 127 -8.39 -8.48 -7.73
N LYS A 128 -7.73 -7.74 -8.63
CA LYS A 128 -7.99 -7.80 -10.08
C LYS A 128 -6.68 -7.72 -10.86
N ILE A 129 -6.57 -8.55 -11.90
CA ILE A 129 -5.57 -8.35 -12.95
C ILE A 129 -6.14 -7.28 -13.89
N ILE A 130 -5.33 -6.28 -14.21
CA ILE A 130 -5.71 -5.18 -15.11
C ILE A 130 -4.97 -5.35 -16.44
N TYR A 131 -5.59 -5.01 -17.57
CA TYR A 131 -5.01 -5.19 -18.90
C TYR A 131 -5.07 -3.89 -19.69
#